data_AF-A0A537TPD2-F1
#
_entry.id   AF-A0A537TPD2-F1
#
_cell.length_a   1.000
_cell.length_b   1.000
_cell.length_c   1.000
_cell.angle_alpha   90.00
_cell.angle_beta   90.00
_cell.angle_gamma   90.00
#
_symmetry.space_group_name_H-M   'P 1'
#
loop_
_entity.id
_entity.type
_entity.pdbx_description
1 polymer ?
#
loop_
_entity_poly.entity_id
_entity_poly.type
_entity_poly.pdbx_seq_one_letter_code
_entity_poly.pdbx_strand_id
1 'polypeptide(L)'
;MGSVQLFHYHLVTSKVRLVEARYIGKLGFGLIARYGWVGENAHWFESGISWEELEEMGFRLRLIELGRGAVNVVIQPGHWERPRVDHLGVALDEDGYAAVLERAAELDLKIQDHPGKRTFIATDVGYRIEVHPPREWIEETLEQADELRLSELHLRAEDPREKATALAGILDAEREGTQVAIGETLVRFFLGGPEGRPELAAEVLN
;
A
#
# COMPACT_ATOMS: atom_id res chain seq x y z
N MET A 1 1.50 21.74 9.88
CA MET A 1 1.61 20.53 9.05
C MET A 1 0.24 19.91 9.02
N GLY A 2 -0.26 19.61 7.82
CA GLY A 2 -1.55 18.90 7.66
C GLY A 2 -1.47 17.48 8.23
N SER A 3 -2.61 16.90 8.54
CA SER A 3 -2.72 15.51 8.98
C SER A 3 -2.29 14.55 7.86
N VAL A 4 -1.52 13.52 8.21
CA VAL A 4 -1.11 12.44 7.30
C VAL A 4 -1.29 11.10 8.00
N GLN A 5 -1.92 10.14 7.34
CA GLN A 5 -2.14 8.79 7.87
C GLN A 5 -1.79 7.74 6.80
N LEU A 6 -0.92 6.78 7.14
CA LEU A 6 -0.68 5.60 6.31
C LEU A 6 -1.74 4.54 6.62
N PHE A 7 -2.65 4.31 5.67
CA PHE A 7 -3.79 3.40 5.87
C PHE A 7 -3.84 2.26 4.84
N HIS A 8 -2.99 2.34 3.81
CA HIS A 8 -3.10 1.47 2.64
C HIS A 8 -1.74 1.11 2.08
N TYR A 9 -1.55 -0.12 1.60
CA TYR A 9 -0.35 -0.50 0.86
C TYR A 9 -0.60 -1.63 -0.14
N HIS A 10 0.15 -1.59 -1.25
CA HIS A 10 0.09 -2.60 -2.30
C HIS A 10 1.29 -3.52 -2.27
N LEU A 11 1.02 -4.82 -2.24
CA LEU A 11 1.98 -5.89 -2.34
C LEU A 11 1.94 -6.55 -3.70
N VAL A 12 3.10 -6.91 -4.23
CA VAL A 12 3.25 -7.64 -5.49
C VAL A 12 4.02 -8.93 -5.24
N THR A 13 3.45 -10.06 -5.64
CA THR A 13 4.04 -11.40 -5.40
C THR A 13 3.54 -12.43 -6.41
N SER A 14 4.32 -13.49 -6.64
CA SER A 14 3.89 -14.70 -7.35
C SER A 14 3.08 -15.65 -6.45
N LYS A 15 3.03 -15.40 -5.13
CA LYS A 15 2.37 -16.25 -4.12
C LYS A 15 1.05 -15.65 -3.63
N VAL A 16 0.27 -15.03 -4.52
CA VAL A 16 -0.96 -14.26 -4.16
C VAL A 16 -1.92 -15.02 -3.24
N ARG A 17 -2.17 -16.31 -3.50
CA ARG A 17 -3.07 -17.15 -2.68
C ARG A 17 -2.55 -17.37 -1.26
N LEU A 18 -1.24 -17.58 -1.13
CA LEU A 18 -0.62 -17.80 0.19
C LEU A 18 -0.64 -16.52 1.02
N VAL A 19 -0.40 -15.37 0.38
CA VAL A 19 -0.44 -14.07 1.06
C VAL A 19 -1.87 -13.73 1.48
N GLU A 20 -2.85 -13.90 0.59
CA GLU A 20 -4.26 -13.75 0.93
C GLU A 20 -4.65 -14.64 2.12
N ALA A 21 -4.31 -15.93 2.06
CA ALA A 21 -4.60 -16.87 3.14
C ALA A 21 -3.93 -16.49 4.47
N ARG A 22 -2.74 -15.89 4.45
CA ARG A 22 -2.09 -15.33 5.66
C ARG A 22 -2.92 -14.19 6.23
N TYR A 23 -3.30 -13.21 5.41
CA TYR A 23 -4.07 -12.06 5.89
C TYR A 23 -5.42 -12.48 6.48
N ILE A 24 -6.15 -13.36 5.78
CA ILE A 24 -7.45 -13.84 6.24
C ILE A 24 -7.28 -14.76 7.46
N GLY A 25 -6.48 -15.82 7.34
CA GLY A 25 -6.44 -16.90 8.32
C GLY A 25 -5.53 -16.66 9.54
N LYS A 26 -4.59 -15.71 9.47
CA LYS A 26 -3.66 -15.41 10.58
C LYS A 26 -3.78 -14.00 11.10
N LEU A 27 -4.07 -13.03 10.22
CA LEU A 27 -4.18 -11.62 10.61
C LEU A 27 -5.63 -11.14 10.74
N GLY A 28 -6.61 -12.00 10.44
CA GLY A 28 -8.03 -11.72 10.64
C GLY A 28 -8.65 -10.72 9.66
N PHE A 29 -7.99 -10.44 8.53
CA PHE A 29 -8.53 -9.53 7.51
C PHE A 29 -9.74 -10.14 6.80
N GLY A 30 -10.69 -9.28 6.42
CA GLY A 30 -11.78 -9.63 5.53
C GLY A 30 -11.34 -9.56 4.07
N LEU A 31 -11.86 -10.49 3.25
CA LEU A 31 -11.80 -10.35 1.80
C LEU A 31 -12.86 -9.34 1.36
N ILE A 32 -12.41 -8.19 0.83
CA ILE A 32 -13.31 -7.23 0.19
C ILE A 32 -13.68 -7.79 -1.18
N ALA A 33 -12.70 -7.99 -2.07
CA ALA A 33 -12.93 -8.64 -3.35
C ALA A 33 -11.64 -9.10 -4.04
N ARG A 34 -11.79 -10.09 -4.93
CA ARG A 34 -10.80 -10.45 -5.95
C ARG A 34 -11.27 -9.86 -7.28
N TYR A 35 -10.50 -8.94 -7.84
CA TYR A 35 -10.81 -8.29 -9.11
C TYR A 35 -9.98 -8.89 -10.23
N GLY A 36 -10.57 -9.04 -11.41
CA GLY A 36 -9.89 -9.66 -12.54
C GLY A 36 -10.77 -9.72 -13.77
N TRP A 37 -10.52 -10.72 -14.62
CA TRP A 37 -11.24 -10.90 -15.87
C TRP A 37 -11.67 -12.34 -16.09
N VAL A 38 -12.83 -12.52 -16.69
CA VAL A 38 -13.26 -13.77 -17.32
C VAL A 38 -13.42 -13.50 -18.81
N GLY A 39 -12.58 -14.13 -19.63
CA GLY A 39 -12.39 -13.69 -21.01
C GLY A 39 -11.90 -12.23 -21.06
N GLU A 40 -12.66 -11.36 -21.72
CA GLU A 40 -12.36 -9.92 -21.86
C GLU A 40 -13.13 -9.04 -20.86
N ASN A 41 -14.11 -9.60 -20.14
CA ASN A 41 -14.96 -8.83 -19.25
C ASN A 41 -14.33 -8.72 -17.87
N ALA A 42 -14.42 -7.52 -17.27
CA ALA A 42 -14.00 -7.31 -15.89
C ALA A 42 -15.03 -7.93 -14.94
N HIS A 43 -14.54 -8.67 -13.94
CA HIS A 43 -15.35 -9.29 -12.89
C HIS A 43 -14.70 -9.06 -11.53
N TRP A 44 -15.52 -9.10 -10.48
CA TRP A 44 -15.06 -9.16 -9.10
C TRP A 44 -15.85 -10.22 -8.34
N PHE A 45 -15.18 -10.83 -7.36
CA PHE A 45 -15.76 -11.86 -6.51
C PHE A 45 -15.43 -11.55 -5.06
N GLU A 46 -16.46 -11.49 -4.21
CA GLU A 46 -16.33 -11.39 -2.77
C GLU A 46 -16.01 -12.75 -2.15
N SER A 47 -16.04 -12.84 -0.82
CA SER A 47 -15.95 -14.12 -0.13
C SER A 47 -17.04 -15.11 -0.56
N GLY A 48 -16.75 -16.40 -0.50
CA GLY A 48 -17.70 -17.48 -0.83
C GLY A 48 -17.40 -18.23 -2.12
N ILE A 49 -16.54 -17.69 -3.00
CA ILE A 49 -16.02 -18.40 -4.18
C ILE A 49 -14.58 -18.86 -3.90
N SER A 50 -14.32 -20.16 -4.07
CA SER A 50 -12.99 -20.75 -3.89
C SER A 50 -12.03 -20.39 -5.04
N TRP A 51 -10.74 -20.61 -4.82
CA TRP A 51 -9.75 -20.39 -5.88
C TRP A 51 -9.88 -21.40 -7.03
N GLU A 52 -10.29 -22.62 -6.69
CA GLU A 52 -10.56 -23.71 -7.62
C GLU A 52 -11.73 -23.36 -8.54
N GLU A 53 -12.84 -22.86 -7.99
CA GLU A 53 -13.98 -22.38 -8.79
C GLU A 53 -13.57 -21.22 -9.72
N LEU A 54 -12.75 -20.28 -9.25
CA LEU A 54 -12.24 -19.20 -10.08
C LEU A 54 -11.38 -19.71 -11.25
N GLU A 55 -10.54 -20.72 -11.01
CA GLU A 55 -9.76 -21.36 -12.07
C GLU A 55 -10.64 -22.05 -13.11
N GLU A 56 -11.67 -22.77 -12.68
CA GLU A 56 -12.64 -23.42 -13.57
C GLU A 56 -13.39 -22.40 -14.44
N MET A 57 -13.66 -21.21 -13.91
CA MET A 57 -14.24 -20.09 -14.65
C MET A 57 -13.27 -19.42 -15.63
N GLY A 58 -11.98 -19.78 -15.63
CA GLY A 58 -10.94 -19.10 -16.41
C GLY A 58 -10.64 -17.69 -15.91
N PHE A 59 -10.86 -17.43 -14.62
CA PHE A 59 -10.62 -16.12 -14.01
C PHE A 59 -9.13 -15.78 -14.00
N ARG A 60 -8.80 -14.61 -14.54
CA ARG A 60 -7.44 -14.04 -14.51
C ARG A 60 -7.41 -12.92 -13.47
N LEU A 61 -6.71 -13.17 -12.37
CA LEU A 61 -6.59 -12.20 -11.28
C LEU A 61 -5.86 -10.92 -11.74
N ARG A 62 -6.39 -9.77 -11.35
CA ARG A 62 -5.73 -8.46 -11.40
C ARG A 62 -5.17 -8.06 -10.03
N LEU A 63 -6.02 -8.11 -9.01
CA LEU A 63 -5.67 -7.75 -7.64
C LEU A 63 -6.69 -8.32 -6.65
N ILE A 64 -6.27 -8.48 -5.41
CA ILE A 64 -7.09 -8.85 -4.26
C ILE A 64 -7.09 -7.66 -3.31
N GLU A 65 -8.24 -7.27 -2.80
CA GLU A 65 -8.40 -6.21 -1.82
C GLU A 65 -8.87 -6.82 -0.50
N LEU A 66 -8.18 -6.45 0.57
CA LEU A 66 -8.38 -6.95 1.92
C LEU A 66 -8.48 -5.76 2.87
N GLY A 67 -9.36 -5.84 3.87
CA GLY A 67 -9.56 -4.76 4.84
C GLY A 67 -9.74 -5.29 6.25
N ARG A 68 -9.27 -4.53 7.23
CA ARG A 68 -9.55 -4.71 8.66
C ARG A 68 -9.28 -3.42 9.42
N GLY A 69 -10.27 -2.93 10.18
CA GLY A 69 -10.19 -1.63 10.85
C GLY A 69 -9.76 -0.53 9.87
N ALA A 70 -8.80 0.29 10.28
CA ALA A 70 -8.25 1.38 9.48
C ALA A 70 -7.14 0.95 8.49
N VAL A 71 -7.05 -0.33 8.12
CA VAL A 71 -5.97 -0.85 7.26
C VAL A 71 -6.52 -1.58 6.04
N ASN A 72 -6.14 -1.10 4.87
CA ASN A 72 -6.38 -1.73 3.57
C ASN A 72 -5.09 -2.31 2.99
N VAL A 73 -5.19 -3.52 2.46
CA VAL A 73 -4.06 -4.21 1.82
C VAL A 73 -4.50 -4.72 0.46
N VAL A 74 -3.73 -4.38 -0.56
CA VAL A 74 -3.96 -4.92 -1.91
C VAL A 74 -2.82 -5.85 -2.29
N ILE A 75 -3.17 -7.02 -2.84
CA ILE A 75 -2.21 -8.01 -3.33
C ILE A 75 -2.37 -8.14 -4.84
N GLN A 76 -1.28 -7.97 -5.58
CA GLN A 76 -1.26 -8.07 -7.04
C GLN A 76 -0.35 -9.21 -7.50
N PRO A 77 -0.68 -9.89 -8.60
CA PRO A 77 0.22 -10.83 -9.24
C PRO A 77 1.53 -10.16 -9.66
N GLY A 78 2.64 -10.86 -9.45
CA GLY A 78 3.95 -10.51 -9.97
C GLY A 78 4.89 -11.70 -9.99
N HIS A 79 6.19 -11.44 -10.07
CA HIS A 79 7.19 -12.50 -10.28
C HIS A 79 7.98 -12.87 -9.03
N TRP A 80 7.89 -12.08 -7.95
CA TRP A 80 8.68 -12.30 -6.73
C TRP A 80 7.96 -13.21 -5.75
N GLU A 81 8.68 -14.20 -5.22
CA GLU A 81 8.12 -15.10 -4.21
C GLU A 81 7.73 -14.35 -2.93
N ARG A 82 8.65 -13.54 -2.40
CA ARG A 82 8.35 -12.68 -1.25
C ARG A 82 7.63 -11.40 -1.69
N PRO A 83 6.62 -10.94 -0.94
CA PRO A 83 5.87 -9.74 -1.30
C PRO A 83 6.77 -8.50 -1.34
N ARG A 84 6.64 -7.71 -2.40
CA ARG A 84 7.31 -6.41 -2.50
C ARG A 84 6.28 -5.29 -2.51
N VAL A 85 6.61 -4.16 -1.90
CA VAL A 85 5.74 -2.98 -1.88
C VAL A 85 5.82 -2.28 -3.23
N ASP A 86 4.68 -2.16 -3.91
CA ASP A 86 4.55 -1.32 -5.10
C ASP A 86 4.35 0.14 -4.71
N HIS A 87 3.46 0.40 -3.75
CA HIS A 87 3.24 1.73 -3.20
C HIS A 87 2.62 1.71 -1.80
N LEU A 88 2.73 2.87 -1.14
CA LEU A 88 2.11 3.21 0.14
C LEU A 88 1.03 4.27 -0.11
N GLY A 89 -0.17 4.08 0.43
CA GLY A 89 -1.30 5.00 0.31
C GLY A 89 -1.50 5.81 1.58
N VAL A 90 -1.42 7.13 1.45
CA VAL A 90 -1.58 8.06 2.57
C VAL A 90 -2.81 8.94 2.39
N ALA A 91 -3.58 9.08 3.47
CA ALA A 91 -4.66 10.05 3.57
C ALA A 91 -4.12 11.37 4.08
N LEU A 92 -4.49 12.46 3.42
CA LEU A 92 -4.06 13.82 3.73
C LEU A 92 -5.29 14.73 3.82
N ASP A 93 -5.20 15.79 4.62
CA ASP A 93 -6.13 16.90 4.49
C ASP A 93 -5.88 17.71 3.20
N GLU A 94 -6.76 18.66 2.88
CA GLU A 94 -6.66 19.44 1.64
C GLU A 94 -5.32 20.18 1.52
N ASP A 95 -4.86 20.80 2.61
CA ASP A 95 -3.59 21.52 2.67
C ASP A 95 -2.39 20.56 2.52
N GLY A 96 -2.43 19.41 3.19
CA GLY A 96 -1.42 18.36 3.11
C GLY A 96 -1.31 17.77 1.70
N TYR A 97 -2.45 17.58 1.03
CA TYR A 97 -2.50 17.12 -0.36
C TYR A 97 -1.89 18.15 -1.32
N ALA A 98 -2.20 19.44 -1.19
CA ALA A 98 -1.56 20.46 -2.01
C ALA A 98 -0.05 20.53 -1.75
N ALA A 99 0.36 20.54 -0.49
CA ALA A 99 1.76 20.66 -0.09
C ALA A 99 2.62 19.46 -0.52
N VAL A 100 2.10 18.23 -0.48
CA VAL A 100 2.85 17.05 -0.93
C VAL A 100 3.10 17.08 -2.44
N LEU A 101 2.16 17.60 -3.23
CA LEU A 101 2.34 17.74 -4.67
C LEU A 101 3.33 18.85 -5.02
N GLU A 102 3.30 19.97 -4.30
CA GLU A 102 4.29 21.04 -4.45
C GLU A 102 5.70 20.53 -4.16
N ARG A 103 5.91 19.87 -3.01
CA ARG A 103 7.21 19.28 -2.66
C ARG A 103 7.67 18.24 -3.69
N ALA A 104 6.78 17.37 -4.16
CA ALA A 104 7.12 16.41 -5.19
C ALA A 104 7.57 17.09 -6.49
N ALA A 105 6.94 18.20 -6.87
CA ALA A 105 7.34 18.98 -8.04
C ALA A 105 8.69 19.69 -7.83
N GLU A 106 8.95 20.25 -6.64
CA GLU A 106 10.25 20.86 -6.29
C GLU A 106 11.40 19.85 -6.31
N LEU A 107 11.11 18.59 -5.96
CA LEU A 107 12.04 17.47 -6.03
C LEU A 107 12.18 16.88 -7.45
N ASP A 108 11.54 17.46 -8.46
CA ASP A 108 11.49 16.99 -9.86
C ASP A 108 10.97 15.54 -9.99
N LEU A 109 10.10 15.11 -9.07
CA LEU A 109 9.54 13.78 -9.07
C LEU A 109 8.35 13.68 -10.04
N LYS A 110 8.20 12.52 -10.67
CA LYS A 110 7.07 12.26 -11.55
C LYS A 110 5.77 12.13 -10.76
N ILE A 111 4.88 13.10 -10.94
CA ILE A 111 3.50 13.09 -10.45
C ILE A 111 2.56 12.56 -11.53
N GLN A 112 1.75 11.57 -11.19
CA GLN A 112 0.69 11.01 -12.03
C GLN A 112 -0.65 11.41 -11.44
N ASP A 113 -1.12 12.59 -11.82
CA ASP A 113 -2.45 13.09 -11.50
C ASP A 113 -3.29 13.09 -12.79
N HIS A 114 -4.38 12.34 -12.77
CA HIS A 114 -5.34 12.31 -13.86
C HIS A 114 -6.74 12.53 -13.31
N PRO A 115 -7.57 13.40 -13.94
CA PRO A 115 -8.93 13.65 -13.49
C PRO A 115 -9.73 12.34 -13.30
N GLY A 116 -10.33 12.19 -12.12
CA GLY A 116 -11.12 11.01 -11.76
C GLY A 116 -10.31 9.75 -11.44
N LYS A 117 -8.97 9.83 -11.37
CA LYS A 117 -8.10 8.72 -10.95
C LYS A 117 -7.39 9.05 -9.64
N ARG A 118 -6.63 8.06 -9.15
CA ARG A 118 -5.76 8.17 -7.99
C ARG A 118 -4.47 8.90 -8.36
N THR A 119 -3.92 9.67 -7.43
CA THR A 119 -2.69 10.44 -7.64
C THR A 119 -1.50 9.67 -7.10
N PHE A 120 -0.48 9.49 -7.92
CA PHE A 120 0.75 8.79 -7.53
C PHE A 120 1.98 9.67 -7.71
N ILE A 121 2.90 9.60 -6.75
CA ILE A 121 4.23 10.20 -6.82
C ILE A 121 5.24 9.06 -6.96
N ALA A 122 6.07 9.09 -8.01
CA ALA A 122 7.20 8.16 -8.12
C ALA A 122 8.32 8.62 -7.19
N THR A 123 8.83 7.73 -6.34
CA THR A 123 9.90 8.09 -5.39
C THR A 123 11.30 8.01 -6.01
N ASP A 124 11.40 7.51 -7.25
CA ASP A 124 12.63 7.10 -7.95
C ASP A 124 13.51 6.07 -7.24
N VAL A 125 13.08 5.61 -6.08
CA VAL A 125 13.76 4.58 -5.27
C VAL A 125 12.94 3.30 -5.24
N GLY A 126 12.25 3.00 -6.34
CA GLY A 126 11.66 1.68 -6.58
C GLY A 126 10.26 1.45 -6.03
N TYR A 127 9.67 2.38 -5.27
CA TYR A 127 8.24 2.34 -4.90
C TYR A 127 7.55 3.69 -5.18
N ARG A 128 6.23 3.76 -5.01
CA ARG A 128 5.46 5.00 -5.20
C ARG A 128 4.71 5.37 -3.93
N ILE A 129 4.25 6.61 -3.88
CA ILE A 129 3.30 7.07 -2.85
C ILE A 129 1.99 7.39 -3.56
N GLU A 130 0.91 6.76 -3.13
CA GLU A 130 -0.43 7.15 -3.49
C GLU A 130 -0.92 8.19 -2.47
N VAL A 131 -1.30 9.36 -2.94
CA VAL A 131 -1.75 10.46 -2.07
C VAL A 131 -3.24 10.67 -2.28
N HIS A 132 -3.98 10.71 -1.17
CA HIS A 132 -5.42 10.91 -1.18
C HIS A 132 -5.78 12.24 -0.53
N PRO A 133 -6.57 13.11 -1.21
CA PRO A 133 -7.25 14.19 -0.51
C PRO A 133 -8.37 13.61 0.37
N PRO A 134 -9.04 14.43 1.20
CA PRO A 134 -10.20 14.00 1.98
C PRO A 134 -11.26 13.35 1.09
N ARG A 135 -11.74 12.18 1.50
CA ARG A 135 -12.82 11.43 0.85
C ARG A 135 -13.61 10.69 1.93
N GLU A 136 -14.93 10.74 1.85
CA GLU A 136 -15.82 10.12 2.85
C GLU A 136 -15.46 8.66 3.18
N TRP A 137 -15.25 7.81 2.17
CA TRP A 137 -14.91 6.40 2.40
C TRP A 137 -13.55 6.18 3.10
N ILE A 138 -12.61 7.12 2.95
CA ILE A 138 -11.31 7.06 3.66
C ILE A 138 -11.54 7.44 5.11
N GLU A 139 -12.32 8.49 5.37
CA GLU A 139 -12.68 8.91 6.73
C GLU A 139 -13.40 7.78 7.47
N GLU A 140 -14.41 7.16 6.84
CA GLU A 140 -15.11 5.98 7.38
C GLU A 140 -14.17 4.81 7.68
N THR A 141 -13.11 4.62 6.88
CA THR A 141 -12.08 3.60 7.14
C THR A 141 -11.23 3.99 8.35
N LEU A 142 -10.76 5.23 8.41
CA LEU A 142 -9.90 5.73 9.49
C LEU A 142 -10.62 5.78 10.84
N GLU A 143 -11.93 5.99 10.87
CA GLU A 143 -12.76 5.92 12.08
C GLU A 143 -12.76 4.52 12.73
N GLN A 144 -12.36 3.48 11.99
CA GLN A 144 -12.25 2.10 12.50
C GLN A 144 -10.87 1.79 13.11
N ALA A 145 -10.04 2.80 13.38
CA ALA A 145 -8.70 2.64 13.96
C ALA A 145 -8.69 2.03 15.39
N ASP A 146 -9.84 1.97 16.05
CA ASP A 146 -10.00 1.27 17.34
C ASP A 146 -10.18 -0.24 17.18
N GLU A 147 -10.57 -0.72 15.99
CA GLU A 147 -10.59 -2.17 15.68
C GLU A 147 -9.19 -2.67 15.33
N LEU A 148 -8.50 -1.93 14.47
CA LEU A 148 -7.14 -2.24 14.03
C LEU A 148 -6.52 -1.01 13.36
N ARG A 149 -5.24 -0.75 13.65
CA ARG A 149 -4.39 0.22 12.95
C ARG A 149 -3.02 -0.34 12.62
N LEU A 150 -2.40 0.18 11.56
CA LEU A 150 -1.02 -0.14 11.22
C LEU A 150 -0.08 0.70 12.08
N SER A 151 0.64 0.05 12.99
CA SER A 151 1.59 0.74 13.87
C SER A 151 3.00 0.77 13.29
N GLU A 152 3.45 -0.35 12.71
CA GLU A 152 4.74 -0.38 12.03
C GLU A 152 4.70 -1.18 10.73
N LEU A 153 5.44 -0.70 9.71
CA LEU A 153 5.67 -1.41 8.46
C LEU A 153 7.18 -1.62 8.26
N HIS A 154 7.61 -2.87 8.19
CA HIS A 154 9.02 -3.24 8.12
C HIS A 154 9.38 -3.70 6.71
N LEU A 155 10.31 -3.00 6.09
CA LEU A 155 10.64 -3.13 4.68
C LEU A 155 12.14 -3.40 4.49
N ARG A 156 12.50 -4.48 3.81
CA ARG A 156 13.90 -4.75 3.43
C ARG A 156 14.21 -4.08 2.11
N ALA A 157 15.33 -3.38 2.03
CA ALA A 157 15.83 -2.74 0.82
C ALA A 157 17.35 -2.94 0.66
N GLU A 158 17.84 -2.77 -0.56
CA GLU A 158 19.28 -2.67 -0.85
C GLU A 158 19.89 -1.43 -0.19
N ASP A 159 19.27 -0.26 -0.38
CA ASP A 159 19.62 0.99 0.32
C ASP A 159 18.45 1.52 1.17
N PRO A 160 18.38 1.14 2.46
CA PRO A 160 17.36 1.62 3.39
C PRO A 160 17.38 3.11 3.64
N ARG A 161 18.56 3.76 3.58
CA ARG A 161 18.68 5.19 3.87
C ARG A 161 18.10 6.00 2.73
N GLU A 162 18.36 5.57 1.49
CA GLU A 162 17.80 6.17 0.29
C GLU A 162 16.27 6.05 0.31
N LYS A 163 15.71 4.85 0.62
CA LYS A 163 14.26 4.65 0.71
C LYS A 163 13.60 5.56 1.74
N ALA A 164 14.19 5.64 2.93
CA ALA A 164 13.69 6.47 4.03
C ALA A 164 13.79 7.97 3.70
N THR A 165 14.89 8.39 3.06
CA THR A 165 15.10 9.79 2.66
C THR A 165 14.06 10.25 1.65
N ALA A 166 13.76 9.43 0.65
CA ALA A 166 12.71 9.74 -0.32
C ALA A 166 11.33 9.84 0.34
N LEU A 167 10.96 8.89 1.21
CA LEU A 167 9.67 8.91 1.91
C LEU A 167 9.49 10.17 2.75
N ALA A 168 10.51 10.47 3.56
CA ALA A 168 10.51 11.61 4.47
C ALA A 168 10.50 12.93 3.71
N GLY A 169 11.29 13.06 2.64
CA GLY A 169 11.35 14.27 1.83
C GLY A 169 10.02 14.57 1.13
N ILE A 170 9.35 13.55 0.58
CA ILE A 170 8.06 13.74 -0.09
C ILE A 170 6.99 14.12 0.92
N LEU A 171 6.88 13.39 2.03
CA LEU A 171 5.81 13.58 3.02
C LEU A 171 6.09 14.71 4.02
N ASP A 172 7.27 15.32 4.01
CA ASP A 172 7.75 16.21 5.07
C ASP A 172 7.65 15.54 6.45
N ALA A 173 8.04 14.27 6.51
CA ALA A 173 7.90 13.42 7.69
C ALA A 173 9.19 13.36 8.51
N GLU A 174 9.06 13.19 9.83
CA GLU A 174 10.20 13.01 10.72
C GLU A 174 10.93 11.68 10.38
N ARG A 175 12.26 11.76 10.30
CA ARG A 175 13.11 10.61 9.97
C ARG A 175 14.27 10.48 10.95
N GLU A 176 14.37 9.30 11.57
CA GLU A 176 15.54 8.90 12.34
C GLU A 176 16.27 7.76 11.62
N GLY A 177 17.38 8.09 10.96
CA GLY A 177 18.16 7.10 10.19
C GLY A 177 17.34 6.50 9.05
N THR A 178 16.93 5.23 9.19
CA THR A 178 16.17 4.47 8.19
C THR A 178 14.70 4.29 8.58
N GLN A 179 14.21 5.08 9.53
CA GLN A 179 12.86 5.03 10.08
C GLN A 179 12.14 6.34 9.78
N VAL A 180 10.88 6.29 9.34
CA VAL A 180 10.08 7.45 8.97
C VAL A 180 8.73 7.38 9.67
N ALA A 181 8.37 8.42 10.43
CA ALA A 181 7.09 8.52 11.12
C ALA A 181 6.05 9.20 10.21
N ILE A 182 4.98 8.48 9.90
CA ILE A 182 3.86 8.95 9.07
C ILE A 182 2.61 8.93 9.94
N GLY A 183 2.24 10.08 10.49
CA GLY A 183 1.17 10.15 11.49
C GLY A 183 1.52 9.28 12.69
N GLU A 184 0.67 8.30 12.99
CA GLU A 184 0.90 7.32 14.08
C GLU A 184 1.66 6.06 13.63
N THR A 185 1.97 5.92 12.33
CA THR A 185 2.63 4.73 11.77
C THR A 185 4.12 4.95 11.57
N LEU A 186 4.94 3.96 11.94
CA LEU A 186 6.37 3.97 11.70
C LEU A 186 6.77 3.03 10.56
N VAL A 187 7.36 3.58 9.50
CA VAL A 187 7.94 2.78 8.40
C VAL A 187 9.43 2.59 8.66
N ARG A 188 9.87 1.34 8.79
CA ARG A 188 11.28 0.99 9.04
C ARG A 188 11.88 0.29 7.84
N PHE A 189 12.97 0.84 7.31
CA PHE A 189 13.75 0.19 6.27
C PHE A 189 14.97 -0.54 6.84
N PHE A 190 15.18 -1.78 6.40
CA PHE A 190 16.26 -2.68 6.83
C PHE A 190 17.14 -3.11 5.66
N LEU A 191 18.43 -3.32 5.92
CA LEU A 191 19.37 -3.88 4.94
C LEU A 191 19.01 -5.34 4.60
N GLY A 192 19.54 -5.82 3.48
CA GLY A 192 19.37 -7.20 3.02
C GLY A 192 18.10 -7.42 2.19
N GLY A 193 17.53 -6.35 1.65
CA GLY A 193 16.46 -6.42 0.66
C GLY A 193 16.97 -6.36 -0.77
N PRO A 194 16.05 -6.47 -1.73
CA PRO A 194 16.38 -6.45 -3.15
C PRO A 194 16.62 -5.03 -3.67
N GLU A 195 17.22 -4.96 -4.87
CA GLU A 195 17.20 -3.76 -5.72
C GLU A 195 15.75 -3.41 -6.12
N GLY A 196 15.49 -2.11 -6.24
CA GLY A 196 14.19 -1.55 -6.63
C GLY A 196 13.16 -1.57 -5.49
N ARG A 197 12.04 -2.26 -5.70
CA ARG A 197 10.92 -2.32 -4.74
C ARG A 197 11.35 -2.98 -3.44
N PRO A 198 11.11 -2.35 -2.27
CA PRO A 198 11.43 -2.98 -1.01
C PRO A 198 10.55 -4.21 -0.76
N GLU A 199 11.13 -5.23 -0.12
CA GLU A 199 10.47 -6.47 0.28
C GLU A 199 9.79 -6.29 1.64
N LEU A 200 8.55 -6.75 1.77
CA LEU A 200 7.84 -6.77 3.05
C LEU A 200 8.50 -7.76 4.00
N ALA A 201 8.96 -7.28 5.15
CA ALA A 201 9.53 -8.12 6.21
C ALA A 201 8.51 -8.43 7.31
N ALA A 202 7.75 -7.44 7.75
CA ALA A 202 6.73 -7.58 8.78
C ALA A 202 5.77 -6.37 8.81
N GLU A 203 4.63 -6.58 9.44
CA GLU A 203 3.64 -5.56 9.80
C GLU A 203 3.32 -5.71 11.28
N VAL A 204 3.28 -4.60 12.00
CA VAL A 204 2.83 -4.55 13.39
C VAL A 204 1.46 -3.87 13.39
N LEU A 205 0.44 -4.63 13.78
CA LEU A 205 -0.96 -4.22 13.80
C LEU A 205 -1.40 -4.15 15.26
N ASN A 206 -2.04 -3.05 15.65
CA ASN A 206 -2.54 -2.82 17.02
C ASN A 206 -4.04 -2.53 17.01
#